data_AF-A0A939QK73-F1
#
_entry.id   AF-A0A939QK73-F1
#
_cell.length_a   1.000
_cell.length_b   1.000
_cell.length_c   1.000
_cell.angle_alpha   90.00
_cell.angle_beta   90.00
_cell.angle_gamma   90.00
#
_symmetry.space_group_name_H-M   'P 1'
#
loop_
_entity.id
_entity.type
_entity.pdbx_description
1 polymer ?
#
loop_
_entity_poly.entity_id
_entity_poly.type
_entity_poly.pdbx_seq_one_letter_code
_entity_poly.pdbx_strand_id
1 'polypeptide(L)' 'MIGDLLGGGFDAPTCSRAGCHEAATWTIAWRNPRIHTAERRKLWLACDEHVGYLREFLAARDFPLEVTAGVEGAA' A
#
# COMPACT_ATOMS: atom_id res chain seq x y z
N MET A 1 -20.96 9.66 34.80
CA MET A 1 -20.38 10.69 33.91
C MET A 1 -19.71 9.97 32.77
N ILE A 2 -20.39 10.01 31.63
CA ILE A 2 -19.93 9.61 30.30
C ILE A 2 -18.79 10.53 29.85
N GLY A 3 -17.83 10.03 29.07
CA GLY A 3 -16.75 10.83 28.50
C GLY A 3 -15.91 10.03 27.52
N ASP A 4 -16.30 10.08 26.25
CA ASP A 4 -15.49 9.89 25.03
C ASP A 4 -13.98 9.71 25.22
N LEU A 5 -13.48 8.48 25.01
CA LEU A 5 -12.04 8.19 24.84
C LEU A 5 -11.77 7.16 23.73
N LEU A 6 -12.51 7.19 22.63
CA LEU A 6 -12.18 6.44 21.41
C LEU A 6 -12.41 7.30 20.15
N GLY A 7 -12.01 8.57 20.21
CA GLY A 7 -12.06 9.51 19.08
C GLY A 7 -10.76 9.56 18.28
N GLY A 8 -9.94 8.51 18.30
CA GLY A 8 -8.79 8.38 17.41
C GLY A 8 -9.26 7.82 16.08
N GLY A 9 -9.82 8.65 15.21
CA GLY A 9 -10.13 8.25 13.84
C GLY A 9 -8.83 7.78 13.19
N PHE A 10 -8.67 6.48 13.00
CA PHE A 10 -7.62 5.95 12.14
C PHE A 10 -7.95 6.46 10.75
N ASP A 11 -7.20 7.47 10.29
CA ASP A 11 -7.36 7.97 8.94
C ASP A 11 -7.26 6.78 7.97
N ALA A 12 -8.13 6.76 6.96
CA ALA A 12 -8.18 5.64 6.06
C ALA A 12 -6.79 5.47 5.41
N PRO A 13 -6.26 4.24 5.31
CA PRO A 13 -4.95 4.01 4.73
C PRO A 13 -4.87 4.67 3.35
N THR A 14 -3.84 5.47 3.11
CA THR A 14 -3.76 6.33 1.92
C THR A 14 -2.98 5.67 0.80
N CYS A 15 -3.35 5.95 -0.45
CA CYS A 15 -2.60 5.51 -1.62
C CYS A 15 -1.13 5.98 -1.59
N SER A 16 -0.20 5.10 -1.94
CA SER A 16 1.24 5.37 -2.01
C SER A 16 1.67 6.18 -3.23
N ARG A 17 0.75 6.48 -4.17
CA ARG A 17 1.05 7.39 -5.29
C ARG A 17 1.31 8.78 -4.73
N ALA A 18 2.46 9.36 -5.06
CA ALA A 18 2.79 10.72 -4.67
C ALA A 18 1.70 11.72 -5.11
N GLY A 19 1.20 12.50 -4.15
CA GLY A 19 0.11 13.46 -4.36
C GLY A 19 -1.31 12.88 -4.38
N CYS A 20 -1.46 11.56 -4.20
CA CYS A 20 -2.77 10.94 -4.05
C CYS A 20 -3.16 10.90 -2.57
N HIS A 21 -4.39 11.28 -2.26
CA HIS A 21 -4.97 11.26 -0.91
C HIS A 21 -6.17 10.31 -0.80
N GLU A 22 -6.48 9.57 -1.87
CA GLU A 22 -7.59 8.63 -1.89
C GLU A 22 -7.33 7.44 -0.96
N ALA A 23 -8.42 6.92 -0.38
CA ALA A 23 -8.39 5.71 0.41
C ALA A 23 -7.89 4.53 -0.41
N ALA A 24 -6.93 3.80 0.14
CA ALA A 24 -6.40 2.60 -0.47
C ALA A 24 -7.32 1.41 -0.22
N THR A 25 -7.54 0.64 -1.28
CA THR A 25 -8.36 -0.57 -1.32
C THR A 25 -7.52 -1.79 -1.73
N TRP A 26 -6.25 -1.59 -2.06
CA TRP A 26 -5.32 -2.60 -2.54
C TRP A 26 -3.98 -2.54 -1.82
N THR A 27 -3.35 -3.71 -1.69
CA THR A 27 -1.98 -3.85 -1.19
C THR A 27 -1.10 -4.43 -2.30
N ILE A 28 0.07 -3.84 -2.50
CA ILE A 28 1.08 -4.29 -3.45
C ILE A 28 2.35 -4.66 -2.67
N ALA A 29 2.59 -5.96 -2.51
CA ALA A 29 3.82 -6.47 -1.93
C ALA A 29 4.87 -6.60 -3.03
N TRP A 30 6.03 -5.96 -2.87
CA TRP A 30 7.04 -5.93 -3.93
C TRP A 30 8.47 -5.99 -3.38
N ARG A 31 9.42 -6.34 -4.25
CA ARG A 31 10.85 -6.41 -3.91
C ARG A 31 11.72 -5.83 -5.02
N ASN A 32 12.75 -5.08 -4.64
CA ASN A 32 13.86 -4.75 -5.52
C ASN A 32 14.97 -5.83 -5.41
N PRO A 33 15.11 -6.74 -6.38
CA PRO A 33 16.10 -7.82 -6.31
C PRO A 33 17.55 -7.35 -6.38
N ARG A 34 17.78 -6.10 -6.79
CA ARG A 34 19.13 -5.53 -6.93
C ARG A 34 19.76 -5.17 -5.57
N ILE A 35 18.93 -4.99 -4.53
CA ILE A 35 19.39 -4.51 -3.21
C ILE A 35 18.76 -5.24 -2.02
N HIS A 36 17.81 -6.16 -2.24
CA HIS A 36 17.10 -6.86 -1.17
C HIS A 36 17.11 -8.38 -1.38
N THR A 37 17.38 -9.11 -0.29
CA THR A 37 17.21 -10.57 -0.22
C THR A 37 15.75 -10.95 -0.44
N ALA A 38 15.48 -12.21 -0.78
CA ALA A 38 14.14 -12.69 -1.12
C ALA A 38 13.10 -12.49 -0.01
N GLU A 39 13.55 -12.42 1.25
CA GLU A 39 12.71 -12.30 2.45
C GLU A 39 12.21 -10.87 2.68
N ARG A 40 12.88 -9.85 2.11
CA ARG A 40 12.51 -8.45 2.34
C ARG A 40 11.61 -7.94 1.24
N ARG A 41 10.32 -7.77 1.57
CA ARG A 41 9.32 -7.11 0.73
C ARG A 41 8.92 -5.77 1.33
N LYS A 42 8.62 -4.81 0.46
CA LYS A 42 7.96 -3.57 0.82
C LYS A 42 6.47 -3.69 0.47
N LEU A 43 5.63 -2.97 1.20
CA LEU A 43 4.22 -2.85 0.92
C LEU A 43 3.93 -1.43 0.43
N TRP A 44 3.24 -1.33 -0.69
CA TRP A 44 2.60 -0.11 -1.15
C TRP A 44 1.10 -0.29 -1.10
N LEU A 45 0.39 0.76 -0.74
CA LEU A 45 -1.08 0.78 -0.74
C LEU A 45 -1.56 1.52 -1.99
N ALA A 46 -2.67 1.10 -2.56
CA ALA A 46 -3.22 1.72 -3.77
C ALA A 46 -4.73 1.87 -3.71
N CYS A 47 -5.25 2.98 -4.22
CA CYS A 47 -6.67 3.11 -4.58
C CYS A 47 -6.93 2.44 -5.93
N ASP A 48 -8.20 2.27 -6.28
CA ASP A 48 -8.64 1.66 -7.53
C ASP A 48 -8.09 2.36 -8.78
N GLU A 49 -7.92 3.68 -8.73
CA GLU A 49 -7.35 4.46 -9.85
C GLU A 49 -5.86 4.15 -10.07
N HIS A 50 -5.11 3.92 -8.99
CA HIS A 50 -3.64 3.91 -9.03
C HIS A 50 -3.01 2.52 -8.92
N VAL A 51 -3.77 1.48 -8.61
CA VAL A 51 -3.23 0.11 -8.51
C VAL A 51 -2.57 -0.35 -9.81
N GLY A 52 -3.17 -0.02 -10.97
CA GLY A 52 -2.61 -0.32 -12.30
C GLY A 52 -1.28 0.38 -12.53
N TYR A 53 -1.24 1.70 -12.32
CA TYR A 53 -0.04 2.52 -12.49
C TYR A 53 1.14 2.01 -11.63
N LEU A 54 0.90 1.74 -10.34
CA LEU A 54 1.96 1.28 -9.43
C LEU A 54 2.45 -0.12 -9.80
N ARG A 55 1.55 -1.02 -10.21
CA ARG A 55 1.90 -2.35 -10.71
C ARG A 55 2.77 -2.25 -11.97
N GLU A 56 2.37 -1.45 -12.95
CA GLU A 56 3.12 -1.27 -14.19
C GLU A 56 4.50 -0.67 -13.95
N PHE A 57 4.60 0.30 -13.03
CA PHE A 57 5.88 0.88 -12.62
C PHE A 57 6.86 -0.18 -12.12
N LEU A 58 6.39 -1.12 -11.28
CA LEU A 58 7.21 -2.20 -10.74
C LEU A 58 7.52 -3.26 -11.80
N ALA A 59 6.52 -3.65 -12.60
CA ALA A 59 6.66 -4.64 -13.67
C ALA A 59 7.67 -4.19 -14.74
N ALA A 60 7.66 -2.91 -15.13
CA ALA A 60 8.61 -2.34 -16.10
C ALA A 60 10.08 -2.36 -15.61
N ARG A 61 10.33 -2.70 -14.34
CA ARG A 61 11.66 -2.83 -13.73
C ARG A 61 12.01 -4.27 -13.39
N ASP A 62 11.18 -5.23 -13.82
CA ASP A 62 11.29 -6.66 -13.48
C ASP A 62 11.32 -6.90 -11.96
N PHE A 63 10.63 -6.06 -11.19
CA PHE A 63 10.53 -6.22 -9.74
C PHE A 63 9.42 -7.23 -9.44
N PRO A 64 9.72 -8.33 -8.71
CA PRO A 64 8.68 -9.25 -8.25
C PRO A 64 7.67 -8.50 -7.40
N LEU A 65 6.39 -8.69 -7.73
CA LEU A 65 5.27 -8.05 -7.05
C LEU A 65 4.07 -9.00 -6.94
N GLU A 66 3.25 -8.78 -5.93
CA GLU A 66 1.97 -9.44 -5.70
C GLU A 66 0.94 -8.37 -5.34
N VAL A 67 -0.24 -8.44 -5.94
CA VAL A 67 -1.34 -7.49 -5.71
C VAL A 67 -2.47 -8.24 -5.03
N THR A 68 -2.93 -7.72 -3.90
CA THR A 68 -4.00 -8.30 -3.10
C THR A 68 -5.08 -7.26 -2.87
N ALA A 69 -6.35 -7.67 -3.00
CA ALA A 69 -7.48 -6.83 -2.66
C ALA A 69 -7.56 -6.69 -1.13
N GLY A 70 -7.80 -5.47 -0.66
CA GLY A 70 -7.79 -5.12 0.75
C GLY A 70 -6.49 -4.48 1.22
N VAL A 71 -6.63 -3.72 2.30
CA VAL A 71 -5.56 -3.05 3.02
C VAL A 71 -5.44 -3.73 4.38
N GLU A 72 -4.49 -4.64 4.51
CA GLU A 72 -4.19 -5.25 5.80
C GLU A 72 -3.39 -4.27 6.66
N GLY A 73 -3.72 -4.22 7.95
CA GLY A 73 -3.30 -3.18 8.87
C GLY A 73 -1.82 -2.83 8.77
N ALA A 74 -1.54 -1.69 8.11
CA ALA A 74 -0.38 -0.87 8.40
C ALA A 74 -0.59 -0.30 9.81
N ALA A 75 -0.44 -1.15 10.82
CA ALA A 75 -0.47 -0.78 12.23
C ALA A 75 0.87 -0.18 12.65
#